data_AF-A0A2P5AJ69-F1
#
_entry.id   AF-A0A2P5AJ69-F1
#
_cell.length_a   1.000
_cell.length_b   1.000
_cell.length_c   1.000
_cell.angle_alpha   90.00
_cell.angle_beta   90.00
_cell.angle_gamma   90.00
#
_symmetry.space_group_name_H-M   'P 1'
#
loop_
_entity.id
_entity.type
_entity.pdbx_description
1 polymer ?
#
loop_
_entity_poly.entity_id
_entity_poly.type
_entity_poly.pdbx_seq_one_letter_code
_entity_poly.pdbx_strand_id
1 'polypeptide(L)'
;MANVANPIIIDQKYCDQKNPCSKQQKAVQMKNVLYKSISGTSASQAAIKFACSSTFPCEGIVLQDIDLKLQAGKEENMPRPKV
;
A
#
# COMPACT_ATOMS: atom_id res chain seq x y z
N MET A 1 12.20 -0.72 9.80
CA MET A 1 11.47 0.50 9.35
C MET A 1 10.82 1.17 10.55
N ALA A 2 10.76 2.50 10.64
CA ALA A 2 10.14 3.19 11.77
C ALA A 2 9.34 4.41 11.31
N ASN A 3 8.11 4.56 11.82
CA ASN A 3 7.19 5.67 11.54
C ASN A 3 7.00 5.95 10.04
N VAL A 4 6.99 4.92 9.20
CA VAL A 4 6.82 5.08 7.75
C VAL A 4 5.34 5.12 7.41
N ALA A 5 4.86 6.09 6.62
CA ALA A 5 3.42 6.23 6.34
C ALA A 5 2.77 4.93 5.82
N ASN A 6 3.31 4.33 4.76
CA ASN A 6 2.84 3.06 4.20
C ASN A 6 4.09 2.25 3.82
N PRO A 7 4.59 1.38 4.70
CA PRO A 7 5.79 0.58 4.45
C PRO A 7 5.85 -0.16 3.11
N ILE A 8 4.72 -0.63 2.58
CA ILE A 8 4.67 -1.36 1.30
C ILE A 8 3.61 -0.72 0.43
N ILE A 9 3.99 -0.21 -0.74
CA ILE A 9 3.07 0.37 -1.73
C ILE A 9 3.37 -0.17 -3.13
N ILE A 10 2.32 -0.57 -3.84
CA ILE A 10 2.31 -0.60 -5.31
C ILE A 10 1.25 0.40 -5.76
N ASP A 11 1.63 1.42 -6.52
CA ASP A 11 0.71 2.42 -7.05
C ASP A 11 0.84 2.52 -8.57
N GLN A 12 0.04 1.72 -9.27
CA GLN A 12 -0.07 1.77 -10.73
C GLN A 12 -1.06 2.85 -11.20
N LYS A 13 -1.59 3.66 -10.28
CA LYS A 13 -2.43 4.83 -10.56
C LYS A 13 -1.71 6.14 -10.21
N TYR A 14 -0.40 6.06 -9.99
CA TYR A 14 0.41 7.21 -9.61
C TYR A 14 0.33 8.30 -10.69
N CYS A 15 0.04 9.51 -10.23
CA CYS A 15 -0.12 10.69 -11.07
C CYS A 15 0.50 11.88 -10.34
N ASP A 16 1.59 12.41 -10.87
CA ASP A 16 2.30 13.59 -10.36
C ASP A 16 2.01 14.86 -11.19
N GLN A 17 1.13 14.76 -12.18
CA GLN A 17 0.76 15.88 -13.04
C GLN A 17 -0.15 16.86 -12.29
N LYS A 18 0.05 18.16 -12.58
CA LYS A 18 -0.80 19.25 -12.06
C LYS A 18 -2.24 19.17 -12.57
N ASN A 19 -2.44 18.58 -13.75
CA ASN A 19 -3.75 18.36 -14.34
C ASN A 19 -4.27 16.96 -13.97
N PRO A 20 -5.60 16.75 -13.93
CA PRO A 20 -6.16 15.44 -13.66
C PRO A 20 -5.61 14.41 -14.64
N CYS A 21 -5.01 13.34 -14.14
CA CYS A 21 -4.64 12.23 -15.01
C CYS A 21 -5.91 11.72 -15.69
N SER A 22 -5.90 11.74 -17.02
CA SER A 22 -6.82 10.92 -17.80
C SER A 22 -6.67 9.47 -17.35
N LYS A 23 -7.75 8.67 -17.43
CA LYS A 23 -7.70 7.24 -17.09
C LYS A 23 -6.55 6.60 -17.85
N GLN A 24 -5.44 6.32 -17.16
CA GLN A 24 -4.25 5.76 -17.79
C GLN A 24 -4.56 4.31 -18.18
N GLN A 25 -4.73 4.07 -19.48
CA GLN A 25 -4.96 2.72 -20.01
C GLN A 25 -3.67 1.89 -20.04
N LYS A 26 -2.52 2.56 -20.02
CA LYS A 26 -1.19 1.95 -20.04
C LYS A 26 -0.72 1.75 -18.61
N ALA A 27 -0.59 0.50 -18.20
CA ALA A 27 0.03 0.11 -16.95
C ALA A 27 1.06 -0.98 -17.22
N VAL A 28 2.12 -1.01 -16.43
CA VAL A 28 3.15 -2.06 -16.53
C VAL A 28 2.59 -3.32 -15.88
N GLN A 29 2.68 -4.45 -16.56
CA GLN A 29 2.30 -5.73 -15.97
C GLN A 29 3.24 -6.06 -14.79
N MET A 30 2.69 -6.23 -13.58
CA MET A 30 3.44 -6.70 -12.42
C MET A 30 2.99 -8.12 -12.07
N LYS A 31 3.93 -9.07 -12.07
CA LYS A 31 3.68 -10.47 -11.67
C LYS A 31 4.77 -10.99 -10.75
N ASN A 32 4.42 -11.92 -9.87
CA ASN A 32 5.35 -12.72 -9.05
C ASN A 32 6.27 -11.87 -8.17
N VAL A 33 5.68 -10.95 -7.41
CA VAL A 33 6.41 -10.06 -6.50
C VAL A 33 6.43 -10.68 -5.10
N LEU A 34 7.62 -10.93 -4.55
CA LEU A 34 7.80 -11.41 -3.19
C LEU A 34 8.30 -10.28 -2.28
N TYR A 35 7.51 -9.93 -1.27
CA TYR A 35 7.97 -9.15 -0.12
C TYR A 35 8.28 -10.11 1.02
N LYS A 36 9.50 -10.08 1.54
CA LYS A 36 9.96 -11.02 2.57
C LYS A 36 10.70 -10.34 3.71
N SER A 37 10.43 -10.79 4.95
CA SER A 37 11.18 -10.40 6.16
C SER A 37 11.19 -8.89 6.41
N ILE A 38 10.01 -8.25 6.31
CA ILE A 38 9.86 -6.81 6.54
C ILE A 38 9.26 -6.59 7.92
N SER A 39 9.99 -5.88 8.77
CA SER A 39 9.53 -5.54 10.13
C SER A 39 9.68 -4.05 10.45
N GLY A 40 8.76 -3.51 11.26
CA GLY A 40 8.82 -2.11 11.68
C GLY A 40 7.49 -1.50 12.09
N THR A 41 7.44 -0.16 12.08
CA THR A 41 6.23 0.59 12.39
C THR A 41 5.71 1.44 11.24
N SER A 42 4.38 1.44 11.10
CA SER A 42 3.62 2.27 10.17
C SER A 42 3.09 3.52 10.87
N ALA A 43 3.13 4.66 10.19
CA ALA A 43 2.53 5.92 10.65
C ALA A 43 1.09 6.10 10.17
N SER A 44 0.59 5.21 9.30
CA SER A 44 -0.80 5.15 8.85
C SER A 44 -1.42 3.80 9.16
N GLN A 45 -2.75 3.76 9.24
CA GLN A 45 -3.51 2.53 9.47
C GLN A 45 -3.33 1.52 8.33
N ALA A 46 -3.18 2.00 7.09
CA ALA A 46 -2.93 1.16 5.93
C ALA A 46 -1.42 0.96 5.73
N ALA A 47 -0.77 0.09 6.49
CA ALA A 47 0.66 -0.15 6.34
C ALA A 47 1.06 -0.69 4.94
N ILE A 48 0.14 -1.41 4.29
CA ILE A 48 0.32 -2.01 2.96
C ILE A 48 -0.80 -1.52 2.04
N LYS A 49 -0.45 -1.04 0.84
CA LYS A 49 -1.42 -0.56 -0.16
C LYS A 49 -1.06 -1.05 -1.56
N PHE A 50 -2.00 -1.69 -2.24
CA PHE A 50 -1.87 -2.08 -3.64
C PHE A 50 -2.95 -1.40 -4.49
N ALA A 51 -2.58 -0.30 -5.14
CA ALA A 51 -3.40 0.39 -6.13
C ALA A 51 -3.01 -0.10 -7.54
N CYS A 52 -3.41 -1.33 -7.87
CA CYS A 52 -3.13 -1.92 -9.17
C CYS A 52 -4.09 -1.40 -10.26
N SER A 53 -3.64 -1.46 -11.52
CA SER A 53 -4.42 -1.15 -12.70
C SER A 53 -5.54 -2.17 -12.89
N SER A 54 -6.68 -1.73 -13.40
CA SER A 54 -7.77 -2.62 -13.79
C SER A 54 -7.52 -3.33 -15.11
N THR A 55 -6.67 -2.78 -15.99
CA THR A 55 -6.35 -3.37 -17.31
C THR A 55 -5.17 -4.32 -17.25
N PHE A 56 -4.20 -4.06 -16.37
CA PHE A 56 -3.05 -4.92 -16.11
C PHE A 56 -2.91 -5.13 -14.59
N PRO A 57 -3.78 -5.97 -13.99
CA PRO A 57 -3.78 -6.17 -12.54
C PRO A 57 -2.46 -6.78 -12.07
N CYS A 58 -2.10 -6.50 -10.82
CA CYS A 58 -0.98 -7.18 -10.20
C CYS A 58 -1.33 -8.65 -9.95
N GLU A 59 -0.44 -9.56 -10.29
CA GLU A 59 -0.65 -11.01 -10.11
C GLU A 59 0.48 -11.62 -9.27
N GLY A 60 0.17 -12.61 -8.44
CA GLY A 60 1.18 -13.34 -7.68
C GLY A 60 2.00 -12.47 -6.71
N ILE A 61 1.37 -11.51 -6.03
CA ILE A 61 2.02 -10.80 -4.92
C ILE A 61 2.01 -11.74 -3.70
N VAL A 62 3.19 -12.01 -3.15
CA VAL A 62 3.40 -12.85 -1.97
C VAL A 62 3.99 -12.00 -0.86
N LEU A 63 3.37 -12.06 0.32
CA LEU A 63 3.85 -11.47 1.56
C LEU A 63 4.33 -12.60 2.48
N GLN A 64 5.62 -12.61 2.82
CA GLN A 64 6.23 -13.62 3.68
C GLN A 64 6.96 -12.96 4.85
N ASP A 65 6.69 -13.39 6.08
CA ASP A 65 7.36 -12.90 7.28
C ASP A 65 7.28 -11.35 7.42
N ILE A 66 6.06 -10.80 7.35
CA ILE A 66 5.81 -9.36 7.47
C ILE A 66 5.28 -9.04 8.87
N ASP A 67 6.01 -8.21 9.63
CA ASP A 67 5.62 -7.71 10.97
C ASP A 67 5.63 -6.18 11.01
N LEU A 68 4.52 -5.57 10.61
CA LEU A 68 4.34 -4.12 10.61
C LEU A 68 3.29 -3.71 11.64
N LYS A 69 3.69 -2.88 12.60
CA LYS A 69 2.81 -2.41 13.68
C LYS A 69 2.43 -0.95 13.47
N LEU A 70 1.19 -0.58 13.72
CA LEU A 70 0.84 0.84 13.78
C LEU A 70 1.60 1.49 14.93
N GLN A 71 2.23 2.64 14.68
CA GLN A 71 2.88 3.39 15.74
C GLN A 71 1.82 3.95 16.69
N ALA A 72 1.90 3.56 17.97
CA ALA A 72 1.03 4.08 19.03
C ALA A 72 1.21 5.60 19.12
N GLY A 73 0.10 6.35 18.98
CA GLY A 73 0.10 7.81 18.92
C GLY A 73 -0.81 8.45 17.85
N LYS A 74 -1.52 7.65 17.04
CA LYS A 74 -2.55 8.13 16.09
C LYS A 74 -3.87 7.35 16.19
N GLU A 75 -4.25 7.01 17.42
CA GLU A 75 -5.55 6.39 17.75
C GLU A 75 -6.60 7.45 18.15
N GLU A 76 -6.54 8.65 17.59
CA GLU A 76 -7.50 9.71 17.89
C GLU A 76 -8.38 9.97 16.66
N ASN A 77 -9.65 9.56 16.76
CA ASN A 77 -10.79 9.85 15.87
C ASN A 77 -11.10 8.85 14.74
N MET A 78 -11.35 7.59 15.06
CA MET A 78 -12.34 6.82 14.28
C MET A 78 -13.16 5.90 15.21
N PRO A 79 -14.50 5.89 15.12
CA PRO A 79 -15.32 5.05 15.98
C PRO A 79 -15.03 3.57 15.68
N ARG A 80 -14.77 2.82 16.75
CA ARG A 80 -14.71 1.35 16.73
C ARG A 80 -15.96 0.82 16.02
N PRO A 81 -15.83 -0.14 15.07
CA PRO A 81 -16.97 -0.91 14.61
C PRO A 81 -17.60 -1.55 15.83
N LYS A 82 -18.85 -1.19 16.13
CA LYS A 82 -19.66 -1.97 17.07
C LYS A 82 -19.96 -3.28 16.34
N VAL A 83 -19.42 -4.38 16.86
CA VAL A 83 -19.89 -5.74 16.54
C VAL A 83 -21.34 -5.86 17.00
#